data_AF-A0A1C5WF78-F1
#
_entry.id   AF-A0A1C5WF78-F1
#
_cell.length_a   1.000
_cell.length_b   1.000
_cell.length_c   1.000
_cell.angle_alpha   90.00
_cell.angle_beta   90.00
_cell.angle_gamma   90.00
#
_symmetry.space_group_name_H-M   'P 1'
#
loop_
_entity.id
_entity.type
_entity.pdbx_description
1 polymer ?
#
loop_
_entity_poly.entity_id
_entity_poly.type
_entity_poly.pdbx_seq_one_letter_code
_entity_poly.pdbx_strand_id
1 'polypeptide(L)' 'MFTDEFLERIFANEEMQKIPIGYQSIAVHSFQEVLEDIKGENPYADLSAILSADE' A
#
# COMPACT_ATOMS: atom_id res chain seq x y z
N MET A 1 -4.18 -4.48 -7.39
CA MET A 1 -2.88 -4.10 -7.98
C MET A 1 -2.77 -2.58 -8.06
N PHE A 2 -1.67 -2.00 -7.56
CA PHE A 2 -1.42 -0.56 -7.65
C PHE A 2 -1.05 -0.13 -9.06
N THR A 3 -1.27 1.15 -9.37
CA THR A 3 -0.83 1.74 -10.64
C THR A 3 0.68 1.99 -10.63
N ASP A 4 1.30 1.98 -11.81
CA ASP A 4 2.73 2.26 -11.96
C ASP A 4 3.11 3.63 -11.38
N GLU A 5 2.29 4.66 -11.62
CA GLU A 5 2.50 6.00 -11.05
C GLU A 5 2.54 6.00 -9.52
N PHE A 6 1.66 5.20 -8.88
CA PHE A 6 1.63 5.10 -7.43
C PHE A 6 2.86 4.37 -6.90
N LEU A 7 3.29 3.30 -7.57
CA LEU A 7 4.49 2.54 -7.24
C LEU A 7 5.75 3.40 -7.37
N GLU A 8 5.88 4.17 -8.45
CA GLU A 8 7.00 5.10 -8.65
C GLU A 8 7.10 6.10 -7.50
N ARG A 9 5.97 6.68 -7.08
CA ARG A 9 5.94 7.60 -5.93
C ARG A 9 6.35 6.93 -4.62
N ILE A 10 5.94 5.68 -4.40
CA ILE A 10 6.34 4.92 -3.21
C ILE A 10 7.85 4.63 -3.23
N PHE A 11 8.39 4.11 -4.34
CA PHE A 11 9.82 3.77 -4.43
C PHE A 11 10.73 5.00 -4.47
N ALA A 12 10.22 6.15 -4.92
CA ALA A 12 10.92 7.43 -4.86
C ALA A 12 10.90 8.08 -3.46
N ASN A 13 10.11 7.56 -2.51
CA ASN A 13 10.03 8.11 -1.16
C ASN A 13 11.35 7.89 -0.39
N GLU A 14 11.86 8.93 0.27
CA GLU A 14 13.15 8.89 0.97
C GLU A 14 13.22 7.81 2.07
N GLU A 15 12.11 7.54 2.79
CA GLU A 15 12.07 6.47 3.79
C GLU A 15 12.08 5.09 3.13
N MET A 16 11.36 4.93 2.02
CA MET A 16 11.36 3.67 1.26
C MET A 16 12.76 3.36 0.69
N GLN A 17 13.51 4.38 0.29
CA GLN A 17 14.88 4.22 -0.21
C GLN A 17 15.89 3.79 0.87
N LYS A 18 15.56 3.95 2.16
CA LYS A 18 16.39 3.42 3.26
C LYS A 18 16.24 1.91 3.42
N ILE A 19 15.19 1.32 2.85
CA ILE A 19 14.95 -0.13 2.87
C ILE A 19 15.76 -0.75 1.71
N PRO A 20 16.45 -1.90 1.90
CA PRO A 20 17.16 -2.53 0.79
C PRO A 20 16.19 -2.97 -0.31
N ILE A 21 16.58 -2.82 -1.58
CA ILE A 21 15.72 -2.97 -2.77
C ILE A 21 14.88 -4.26 -2.77
N GLY A 22 15.46 -5.40 -2.36
CA GLY A 22 14.74 -6.67 -2.28
C GLY A 22 13.57 -6.64 -1.27
N TYR A 23 13.70 -5.89 -0.18
CA TYR A 23 12.67 -5.74 0.84
C TYR A 23 11.65 -4.63 0.52
N GLN A 24 12.00 -3.66 -0.33
CA GLN A 24 11.06 -2.63 -0.79
C GLN A 24 9.87 -3.28 -1.51
N SER A 25 10.14 -4.20 -2.45
CA SER A 25 9.09 -4.93 -3.18
C SER A 25 8.22 -5.76 -2.24
N ILE A 26 8.84 -6.45 -1.26
CA ILE A 26 8.13 -7.24 -0.25
C ILE A 26 7.17 -6.36 0.54
N ALA A 27 7.62 -5.20 1.02
CA ALA A 27 6.79 -4.28 1.78
C ALA A 27 5.56 -3.82 0.98
N VAL A 28 5.76 -3.39 -0.28
CA VAL A 28 4.65 -2.99 -1.15
C VAL A 28 3.67 -4.12 -1.37
N HIS A 29 4.17 -5.33 -1.62
CA HIS A 29 3.33 -6.48 -1.88
C HIS A 29 2.47 -6.83 -0.66
N SER A 30 3.04 -6.81 0.55
CA SER A 30 2.27 -7.04 1.77
C SER A 30 1.16 -6.01 1.97
N PHE A 31 1.40 -4.72 1.68
CA PHE A 31 0.34 -3.71 1.73
C PHE A 31 -0.74 -3.93 0.66
N GLN A 32 -0.36 -4.40 -0.53
CA GLN A 32 -1.33 -4.73 -1.59
C GLN A 32 -2.25 -5.86 -1.14
N GLU A 33 -1.70 -6.95 -0.60
CA GLU A 33 -2.49 -8.09 -0.13
C GLU A 33 -3.52 -7.66 0.92
N VAL A 34 -3.08 -6.91 1.93
CA VAL A 34 -3.99 -6.40 2.98
C VAL A 34 -5.12 -5.54 2.42
N LEU A 35 -4.82 -4.63 1.48
CA LEU A 35 -5.85 -3.79 0.87
C LEU A 35 -6.79 -4.58 -0.06
N GLU A 36 -6.28 -5.61 -0.74
CA GLU A 36 -7.10 -6.49 -1.58
C GLU A 36 -8.04 -7.35 -0.74
N ASP A 37 -7.59 -7.86 0.40
CA ASP A 37 -8.41 -8.60 1.36
C ASP A 37 -9.53 -7.70 1.91
N ILE A 38 -9.19 -6.48 2.37
CA ILE A 38 -10.18 -5.51 2.87
C ILE A 38 -11.20 -5.15 1.79
N LYS A 39 -10.76 -4.99 0.53
CA LYS A 39 -11.67 -4.74 -0.60
C LYS A 39 -12.54 -5.97 -0.91
N GLY A 40 -12.03 -7.18 -0.73
CA GLY A 40 -12.81 -8.40 -0.86
C GLY A 40 -13.96 -8.47 0.16
N GLU A 41 -13.69 -8.06 1.39
CA GLU A 41 -14.69 -7.98 2.47
C GLU A 41 -15.67 -6.81 2.29
N ASN A 42 -15.16 -5.66 1.82
CA ASN A 42 -15.96 -4.45 1.63
C ASN A 42 -15.60 -3.73 0.31
N PRO A 43 -16.23 -4.12 -0.83
CA PRO A 43 -15.84 -3.68 -2.16
C PRO A 43 -16.02 -2.19 -2.44
N TYR A 44 -16.86 -1.52 -1.63
CA TYR A 44 -17.21 -0.12 -1.76
C TYR A 44 -16.71 0.73 -0.59
N ALA A 45 -15.88 0.16 0.30
CA ALA A 45 -15.26 0.93 1.36
C ALA A 45 -14.31 1.97 0.76
N ASP A 46 -14.54 3.23 1.09
CA ASP A 46 -13.60 4.29 0.76
C ASP A 46 -12.28 4.08 1.51
N LEU A 47 -11.16 4.30 0.82
CA LEU A 47 -9.82 4.24 1.42
C LEU A 47 -9.69 5.14 2.66
N SER A 48 -10.39 6.27 2.68
CA SER A 48 -10.44 7.14 3.86
C SER A 48 -11.12 6.47 5.05
N ALA A 49 -12.19 5.70 4.84
CA ALA A 49 -12.84 4.95 5.91
C ALA A 49 -11.96 3.80 6.42
N ILE A 50 -11.18 3.17 5.55
CA ILE A 50 -10.23 2.10 5.90
C ILE A 50 -9.04 2.63 6.71
N LEU A 51 -8.53 3.82 6.34
CA LEU A 51 -7.34 4.42 6.95
C LEU A 51 -7.65 5.41 8.08
N SER A 52 -8.94 5.66 8.35
CA SER A 52 -9.35 6.41 9.53
C SER A 52 -8.94 5.64 10.79
N ALA A 53 -8.07 6.25 11.59
CA ALA A 53 -7.94 5.83 12.98
C ALA A 53 -9.20 6.30 13.71
N ASP A 54 -10.05 5.38 14.15
CA ASP A 54 -10.98 5.66 15.24
C ASP A 54 -10.09 6.07 16.44
N GLU A 55 -10.22 7.32 16.89
CA GLU A 55 -9.71 7.75 18.21
C GLU A 55 -10.52 7.10 19.34
#